data_AF-A0A0F6T1F8-F1
#
_entry.id   AF-A0A0F6T1F8-F1
#
_cell.length_a   1.000
_cell.length_b   1.000
_cell.length_c   1.000
_cell.angle_alpha   90.00
_cell.angle_beta   90.00
_cell.angle_gamma   90.00
#
_symmetry.space_group_name_H-M   'P 1'
#
loop_
_entity.id
_entity.type
_entity.pdbx_description
1 polymer ?
#
loop_
_entity_poly.entity_id
_entity_poly.type
_entity_poly.pdbx_seq_one_letter_code
_entity_poly.pdbx_strand_id
1 'polypeptide(L)'
;QSSPDKHMGFRLMRYAIAAMQQHLDAGNEKLPLVVPLLFYHGKTSPYPYSTNWLDEFEKPEIAQLLYGQSFPLVDVTVIPDDDIIRHKRVALLELVQKHVRQRDLLDFTDTLVTLLLERLITSKQLDSLVEYLLRVGETSNLEDLMRTLAKQVPEHEERF
;
A
#
# COMPACT_ATOMS: atom_id res chain seq x y z
N GLN A 1 -7.71 -6.86 -33.99
CA GLN A 1 -6.89 -7.95 -33.43
C GLN A 1 -7.25 -9.24 -34.16
N SER A 2 -6.25 -9.96 -34.69
CA SER A 2 -6.44 -11.17 -35.51
C SER A 2 -6.36 -12.49 -34.74
N SER A 3 -5.69 -12.51 -33.58
CA SER A 3 -5.59 -13.69 -32.70
C SER A 3 -6.27 -13.41 -31.37
N PRO A 4 -7.04 -14.36 -30.80
CA PRO A 4 -7.65 -14.16 -29.50
C PRO A 4 -6.57 -14.11 -28.42
N ASP A 5 -6.80 -13.31 -27.37
CA ASP A 5 -5.87 -13.11 -26.25
C ASP A 5 -6.64 -13.23 -24.94
N LYS A 6 -6.23 -14.16 -24.10
CA LYS A 6 -6.90 -14.45 -22.82
C LYS A 6 -6.94 -13.24 -21.88
N HIS A 7 -5.94 -12.36 -21.97
CA HIS A 7 -5.77 -11.19 -21.09
C HIS A 7 -6.20 -9.88 -21.76
N MET A 8 -7.05 -9.95 -22.78
CA MET A 8 -7.46 -8.76 -23.53
C MET A 8 -8.27 -7.79 -22.67
N GLY A 9 -9.10 -8.27 -21.74
CA GLY A 9 -9.81 -7.42 -20.79
C GLY A 9 -8.85 -6.54 -20.00
N PHE A 10 -7.87 -7.13 -19.32
CA PHE A 10 -6.85 -6.41 -18.57
C PHE A 10 -6.02 -5.47 -19.45
N ARG A 11 -5.68 -5.91 -20.67
CA ARG A 11 -4.93 -5.09 -21.63
C ARG A 11 -5.70 -3.83 -22.04
N LEU A 12 -7.01 -3.96 -22.30
CA LEU A 12 -7.88 -2.83 -22.62
C LEU A 12 -7.96 -1.84 -21.46
N MET A 13 -8.11 -2.32 -20.22
CA MET A 13 -8.12 -1.46 -19.03
C MET A 13 -6.79 -0.70 -18.89
N ARG A 14 -5.65 -1.37 -19.08
CA ARG A 14 -4.34 -0.75 -19.05
C ARG A 14 -4.19 0.36 -20.09
N TYR A 15 -4.70 0.17 -21.31
CA TYR A 15 -4.69 1.20 -22.33
C TYR A 15 -5.61 2.39 -21.97
N ALA A 16 -6.78 2.12 -21.40
CA ALA A 16 -7.68 3.17 -20.94
C ALA A 16 -7.03 4.04 -19.85
N ILE A 17 -6.40 3.42 -18.85
CA ILE A 17 -5.66 4.12 -17.79
C ILE A 17 -4.49 4.91 -18.37
N ALA A 18 -3.74 4.34 -19.32
CA ALA A 18 -2.62 5.05 -19.94
C ALA A 18 -3.07 6.31 -20.70
N ALA A 19 -4.20 6.23 -21.42
CA ALA A 19 -4.77 7.39 -22.10
C ALA A 19 -5.28 8.46 -21.10
N MET A 20 -5.91 8.02 -20.00
CA MET A 20 -6.32 8.89 -18.89
C MET A 20 -5.11 9.60 -18.26
N GLN A 21 -4.01 8.88 -18.01
CA GLN A 21 -2.78 9.45 -17.45
C GLN A 21 -2.15 10.48 -18.41
N GLN A 22 -2.03 10.14 -19.70
CA GLN A 22 -1.53 11.08 -20.71
C GLN A 22 -2.33 12.38 -20.76
N HIS A 23 -3.64 12.31 -20.53
CA HIS A 23 -4.49 13.50 -20.46
C HIS A 23 -4.16 14.39 -19.24
N LEU A 24 -3.91 13.79 -18.07
CA LEU A 24 -3.47 14.53 -16.88
C LEU A 24 -2.06 15.12 -17.08
N ASP A 25 -1.14 14.35 -17.65
CA ASP A 25 0.24 14.78 -17.94
C ASP A 25 0.28 15.99 -18.90
N ALA A 26 -0.73 16.13 -19.76
CA ALA A 26 -0.92 17.29 -20.62
C ALA A 26 -1.45 18.55 -19.90
N GLY A 27 -1.63 18.49 -18.57
CA GLY A 27 -2.03 19.63 -17.73
C GLY A 27 -3.54 19.79 -17.54
N ASN A 28 -4.35 18.78 -17.89
CA ASN A 28 -5.79 18.82 -17.67
C ASN A 28 -6.14 18.40 -16.23
N GLU A 29 -7.15 19.03 -15.65
CA GLU A 29 -7.51 18.81 -14.23
C GLU A 29 -8.39 17.58 -13.97
N LYS A 30 -9.11 17.08 -14.98
CA LYS A 30 -10.10 16.00 -14.84
C LYS A 30 -9.82 14.87 -15.81
N LEU A 31 -10.17 13.65 -15.42
CA LEU A 31 -10.07 12.49 -16.29
C LEU A 31 -11.10 12.53 -17.44
N PRO A 32 -10.71 12.12 -18.66
CA PRO A 32 -11.65 11.94 -19.75
C PRO A 32 -12.33 10.56 -19.63
N LEU A 33 -13.53 10.44 -20.19
CA LEU A 33 -14.15 9.13 -20.39
C LEU A 33 -13.46 8.43 -21.57
N VAL A 34 -12.82 7.28 -21.30
CA VAL A 34 -12.18 6.45 -22.31
C VAL A 34 -12.99 5.17 -22.49
N VAL A 35 -13.43 4.90 -23.72
CA VAL A 35 -14.19 3.69 -24.06
C VAL A 35 -13.24 2.66 -24.71
N PRO A 36 -12.83 1.61 -23.98
CA PRO A 36 -12.04 0.55 -24.58
C PRO A 36 -12.91 -0.30 -25.52
N LEU A 37 -12.54 -0.34 -26.80
CA LEU A 37 -13.23 -1.14 -27.81
C LEU A 37 -12.27 -2.15 -28.44
N LEU A 38 -12.70 -3.41 -28.53
CA LEU A 38 -11.98 -4.46 -29.21
C LEU A 38 -12.61 -4.79 -30.55
N PHE A 39 -11.95 -4.40 -31.64
CA PHE A 39 -12.27 -4.90 -32.98
C PHE A 39 -11.55 -6.23 -33.21
N TYR A 40 -12.28 -7.34 -33.12
CA TYR A 40 -11.76 -8.69 -33.36
C TYR A 40 -12.18 -9.22 -34.74
N HIS A 41 -11.21 -9.77 -35.49
CA HIS A 41 -11.41 -10.29 -36.84
C HIS A 41 -10.61 -11.59 -37.06
N GLY A 42 -10.47 -12.41 -36.01
CA GLY A 42 -9.76 -13.67 -36.07
C GLY A 42 -10.61 -14.83 -36.58
N LYS A 43 -9.96 -15.98 -36.81
CA LYS A 43 -10.61 -17.20 -37.32
C LYS A 43 -11.52 -17.88 -36.28
N THR A 44 -11.26 -17.69 -34.98
CA THR A 44 -12.05 -18.29 -33.89
C THR A 44 -13.24 -17.39 -33.59
N SER A 45 -14.46 -17.87 -33.85
CA SER A 45 -15.69 -17.10 -33.62
C SER A 45 -16.74 -17.95 -32.86
N PRO A 46 -17.42 -17.38 -31.84
CA PRO A 46 -17.26 -16.02 -31.31
C PRO A 46 -15.91 -15.84 -30.58
N TYR A 47 -15.58 -14.58 -30.23
CA TYR A 47 -14.37 -14.30 -29.44
C TYR A 47 -14.41 -15.11 -28.13
N PRO A 48 -13.37 -15.91 -27.79
CA PRO A 48 -13.49 -16.95 -26.79
C PRO A 48 -13.20 -16.51 -25.34
N TYR A 49 -12.82 -15.26 -25.10
CA TYR A 49 -12.40 -14.77 -23.78
C TYR A 49 -13.26 -13.61 -23.30
N SER A 50 -13.35 -13.42 -21.98
CA SER A 50 -14.07 -12.27 -21.41
C SER A 50 -13.36 -10.96 -21.76
N THR A 51 -14.16 -9.93 -22.02
CA THR A 51 -13.68 -8.54 -22.14
C THR A 51 -13.81 -7.77 -20.83
N ASN A 52 -14.43 -8.35 -19.80
CA ASN A 52 -14.44 -7.79 -18.45
C ASN A 52 -13.15 -8.20 -17.74
N TRP A 53 -12.26 -7.23 -17.52
CA TRP A 53 -10.96 -7.49 -16.87
C TRP A 53 -11.07 -8.04 -15.44
N LEU A 54 -12.20 -7.81 -14.77
CA LEU A 54 -12.44 -8.32 -13.41
C LEU A 54 -12.64 -9.85 -13.38
N ASP A 55 -13.02 -10.47 -14.49
CA ASP A 55 -13.20 -11.93 -14.59
C ASP A 55 -11.85 -12.67 -14.56
N GLU A 56 -10.73 -11.96 -14.69
CA GLU A 56 -9.40 -12.55 -14.68
C GLU A 56 -8.86 -12.83 -13.26
N PHE A 57 -9.51 -12.29 -12.22
CA PHE A 57 -9.16 -12.59 -10.83
C PHE A 57 -9.69 -13.96 -10.41
N GLU A 58 -9.02 -14.60 -9.46
CA GLU A 58 -9.49 -15.87 -8.86
C GLU A 58 -10.87 -15.73 -8.21
N LYS A 59 -11.19 -14.53 -7.71
CA LYS A 59 -12.47 -14.16 -7.08
C LYS A 59 -13.02 -12.86 -7.68
N PRO A 60 -13.70 -12.91 -8.84
CA PRO A 60 -14.18 -11.73 -9.55
C PRO A 60 -15.12 -10.84 -8.70
N GLU A 61 -15.90 -11.43 -7.81
CA GLU A 61 -16.81 -10.73 -6.90
C GLU A 61 -16.06 -9.83 -5.91
N ILE A 62 -14.89 -10.27 -5.42
CA ILE A 62 -14.04 -9.45 -4.54
C ILE A 62 -13.38 -8.34 -5.36
N ALA A 63 -12.91 -8.65 -6.56
CA ALA A 63 -12.32 -7.65 -7.45
C ALA A 63 -13.34 -6.54 -7.80
N GLN A 64 -14.59 -6.91 -8.06
CA GLN A 64 -15.65 -5.94 -8.32
C GLN A 64 -15.95 -5.05 -7.11
N LEU A 65 -15.97 -5.60 -5.89
CA LEU A 65 -16.13 -4.80 -4.68
C LEU A 65 -14.94 -3.83 -4.50
N LEU A 66 -13.72 -4.29 -4.76
CA LEU A 66 -12.50 -3.52 -4.52
C LEU A 66 -12.29 -2.40 -5.56
N TYR A 67 -12.56 -2.67 -6.83
CA TYR A 67 -12.31 -1.76 -7.95
C TYR A 67 -13.56 -1.00 -8.42
N GLY A 68 -14.75 -1.39 -7.96
CA GLY A 68 -16.02 -0.74 -8.30
C GLY A 68 -16.54 0.22 -7.23
N GLN A 69 -15.83 0.38 -6.11
CA GLN A 69 -16.18 1.27 -5.01
C GLN A 69 -15.02 2.24 -4.72
N SER A 70 -15.22 3.18 -3.79
CA SER A 70 -14.13 3.98 -3.25
C SER A 70 -13.05 3.08 -2.65
N PHE A 71 -11.79 3.36 -2.97
CA PHE A 71 -10.69 2.66 -2.32
C PHE A 71 -10.69 2.92 -0.82
N PRO A 72 -10.39 1.91 0.01
CA PRO A 72 -10.30 2.10 1.45
C PRO A 72 -9.17 3.07 1.78
N LEU A 73 -9.46 4.09 2.58
CA LEU A 73 -8.49 5.01 3.16
C LEU A 73 -8.30 4.65 4.63
N VAL A 74 -7.07 4.34 5.03
CA VAL A 74 -6.69 4.18 6.43
C VAL A 74 -6.00 5.48 6.86
N ASP A 75 -6.75 6.36 7.52
CA ASP A 75 -6.21 7.62 8.06
C ASP A 75 -5.69 7.39 9.48
N VAL A 76 -4.42 7.04 9.59
CA VAL A 76 -3.76 6.79 10.89
C VAL A 76 -3.75 8.01 11.82
N THR A 77 -3.98 9.22 11.30
CA THR A 77 -3.93 10.45 12.12
C THR A 77 -5.11 10.57 13.07
N VAL A 78 -6.24 9.92 12.75
CA VAL A 78 -7.48 9.98 13.55
C VAL A 78 -7.72 8.71 14.39
N ILE A 79 -6.94 7.65 14.18
CA ILE A 79 -7.07 6.39 14.94
C ILE A 79 -6.37 6.56 16.29
N PRO A 80 -7.03 6.33 17.44
CA PRO A 80 -6.38 6.35 18.75
C PRO A 80 -5.25 5.32 18.87
N ASP A 81 -4.20 5.63 19.62
CA ASP A 81 -3.04 4.73 19.76
C ASP A 81 -3.45 3.39 20.40
N ASP A 82 -4.35 3.42 21.38
CA ASP A 82 -4.91 2.22 22.03
C ASP A 82 -5.64 1.29 21.05
N ASP A 83 -6.20 1.83 19.98
CA ASP A 83 -6.82 1.06 18.91
C ASP A 83 -5.76 0.54 17.93
N ILE A 84 -4.76 1.36 17.58
CA ILE A 84 -3.65 0.95 16.71
C ILE A 84 -2.89 -0.24 17.31
N ILE A 85 -2.61 -0.25 18.62
CA ILE A 85 -1.92 -1.36 19.29
C ILE A 85 -2.61 -2.72 19.04
N ARG A 86 -3.94 -2.72 18.83
CA ARG A 86 -4.72 -3.95 18.57
C ARG A 86 -4.57 -4.47 17.13
N HIS A 87 -3.95 -3.70 16.23
CA HIS A 87 -3.74 -4.06 14.83
C HIS A 87 -2.58 -5.04 14.62
N LYS A 88 -1.97 -5.54 15.71
CA LYS A 88 -0.97 -6.61 15.71
C LYS A 88 0.24 -6.26 14.82
N ARG A 89 0.43 -6.98 13.71
CA ARG A 89 1.62 -6.87 12.84
C ARG A 89 1.78 -5.50 12.20
N VAL A 90 0.69 -4.78 12.00
CA VAL A 90 0.69 -3.48 11.30
C VAL A 90 0.77 -2.31 12.29
N ALA A 91 0.46 -2.54 13.57
CA ALA A 91 0.41 -1.54 14.62
C ALA A 91 1.70 -0.70 14.70
N LEU A 92 2.86 -1.35 14.60
CA LEU A 92 4.16 -0.67 14.67
C LEU A 92 4.35 0.32 13.51
N LEU A 93 3.99 -0.09 12.30
CA LEU A 93 4.11 0.75 11.12
C LEU A 93 3.12 1.92 11.19
N GLU A 94 1.90 1.69 11.68
CA GLU A 94 0.88 2.72 11.84
C GLU A 94 1.26 3.74 12.91
N LEU A 95 1.75 3.32 14.07
CA LEU A 95 2.25 4.23 15.10
C LEU A 95 3.44 5.04 14.59
N VAL A 96 4.43 4.39 13.98
CA VAL A 96 5.56 5.12 13.40
C VAL A 96 5.08 6.14 12.38
N GLN A 97 4.22 5.79 11.43
CA GLN A 97 3.71 6.74 10.44
C GLN A 97 2.89 7.87 11.06
N LYS A 98 2.07 7.58 12.07
CA LYS A 98 1.27 8.58 12.77
C LYS A 98 2.14 9.61 13.48
N HIS A 99 3.23 9.17 14.09
CA HIS A 99 4.06 10.01 14.95
C HIS A 99 5.37 10.49 14.30
N VAL A 100 5.77 10.02 13.11
CA VAL A 100 7.09 10.33 12.50
C VAL A 100 7.39 11.82 12.33
N ARG A 101 6.35 12.67 12.26
CA ARG A 101 6.45 14.14 12.16
C ARG A 101 6.31 14.86 13.51
N GLN A 102 6.07 14.13 14.60
CA GLN A 102 6.02 14.72 15.94
C GLN A 102 7.43 15.06 16.40
N ARG A 103 7.52 16.16 17.16
CA ARG A 103 8.80 16.70 17.60
C ARG A 103 9.50 15.80 18.61
N ASP A 104 8.73 15.06 19.42
CA ASP A 104 9.22 14.15 20.43
C ASP A 104 8.70 12.73 20.14
N LEU A 105 9.58 11.85 19.64
CA LEU A 105 9.20 10.45 19.43
C LEU A 105 9.32 9.60 20.71
N LEU A 106 9.85 10.17 21.80
CA LEU A 106 10.02 9.43 23.04
C LEU A 106 8.69 9.16 23.73
N ASP A 107 7.67 10.00 23.50
CA ASP A 107 6.33 9.92 24.10
C ASP A 107 5.62 8.56 23.90
N PHE A 108 6.00 7.79 22.87
CA PHE A 108 5.42 6.48 22.59
C PHE A 108 6.45 5.34 22.56
N THR A 109 7.65 5.57 23.10
CA THR A 109 8.73 4.55 23.13
C THR A 109 8.28 3.27 23.82
N ASP A 110 7.62 3.38 24.97
CA ASP A 110 7.15 2.23 25.74
C ASP A 110 6.16 1.37 24.92
N THR A 111 5.33 2.02 24.10
CA THR A 111 4.41 1.35 23.18
C THR A 111 5.16 0.64 22.06
N LEU A 112 6.19 1.26 21.47
CA LEU A 112 7.02 0.63 20.46
C LEU A 112 7.75 -0.59 21.01
N VAL A 113 8.33 -0.48 22.21
CA VAL A 113 9.03 -1.58 22.89
C VAL A 113 8.07 -2.74 23.11
N THR A 114 6.87 -2.46 23.60
CA THR A 114 5.83 -3.48 23.81
C THR A 114 5.53 -4.23 22.50
N LEU A 115 5.27 -3.50 21.42
CA LEU A 115 4.95 -4.11 20.12
C LEU A 115 6.11 -4.89 19.51
N LEU A 116 7.35 -4.44 19.71
CA LEU A 116 8.55 -5.15 19.28
C LEU A 116 8.73 -6.46 20.06
N LEU A 117 8.45 -6.45 21.36
CA LEU A 117 8.52 -7.64 22.21
C LEU A 117 7.42 -8.67 21.90
N GLU A 118 6.29 -8.27 21.30
CA GLU A 118 5.25 -9.19 20.83
C GLU A 118 5.67 -10.04 19.60
N ARG A 119 6.83 -9.75 18.98
CA ARG A 119 7.42 -10.52 17.87
C ARG A 119 6.49 -10.68 16.66
N LEU A 120 5.68 -9.66 16.41
CA LEU A 120 4.68 -9.70 15.33
C LEU A 120 5.26 -9.33 13.96
N ILE A 121 6.44 -8.70 13.94
CA ILE A 121 7.15 -8.30 12.72
C ILE A 121 8.33 -9.22 12.42
N THR A 122 8.67 -9.32 11.15
CA THR A 122 9.90 -10.00 10.68
C THR A 122 11.11 -9.08 10.77
N SER A 123 12.31 -9.64 10.70
CA SER A 123 13.56 -8.87 10.65
C SER A 123 13.59 -7.85 9.53
N LYS A 124 13.22 -8.26 8.31
CA LYS A 124 13.18 -7.36 7.13
C LYS A 124 12.21 -6.19 7.31
N GLN A 125 11.07 -6.43 7.98
CA GLN A 125 10.11 -5.38 8.27
C GLN A 125 10.66 -4.39 9.30
N LEU A 126 11.40 -4.88 10.29
CA LEU A 126 12.09 -4.03 11.25
C LEU A 126 13.17 -3.18 10.57
N ASP A 127 14.01 -3.78 9.72
CA ASP A 127 15.05 -3.07 8.96
C ASP A 127 14.43 -1.94 8.11
N SER A 128 13.31 -2.24 7.42
CA SER A 128 12.59 -1.26 6.60
C SER A 128 11.99 -0.12 7.43
N LEU A 129 11.52 -0.42 8.65
CA LEU A 129 10.95 0.56 9.56
C LEU A 129 12.03 1.50 10.13
N VAL A 130 13.19 0.94 10.49
CA VAL A 130 14.35 1.73 10.93
C VAL A 130 14.85 2.63 9.81
N GLU A 131 15.02 2.09 8.59
CA GLU A 131 15.43 2.89 7.43
C GLU A 131 14.43 4.04 7.16
N TYR A 132 13.13 3.75 7.27
CA TYR A 132 12.09 4.76 7.12
C TYR A 132 12.20 5.86 8.18
N LEU A 133 12.38 5.49 9.46
CA LEU A 133 12.56 6.44 10.57
C LEU A 133 13.79 7.32 10.37
N LEU A 134 14.92 6.75 9.95
CA LEU A 134 16.15 7.50 9.66
C LEU A 134 15.99 8.48 8.50
N ARG A 135 15.16 8.14 7.51
CA ARG A 135 14.97 8.95 6.31
C ARG A 135 13.92 10.07 6.49
N VAL A 136 12.88 9.81 7.28
CA VAL A 136 11.67 10.67 7.35
C VAL A 136 11.45 11.25 8.74
N GLY A 137 12.10 10.73 9.78
CA GLY A 137 11.97 11.24 11.15
C GLY A 137 12.44 12.68 11.26
N GLU A 138 11.51 13.61 11.50
CA GLU A 138 11.80 15.04 11.70
C GLU A 138 12.07 15.39 13.17
N THR A 139 12.48 14.40 13.97
CA THR A 139 12.67 14.57 15.42
C THR A 139 14.11 14.87 15.81
N SER A 140 14.30 15.69 16.84
CA SER A 140 15.60 15.96 17.45
C SER A 140 16.13 14.81 18.32
N ASN A 141 15.31 13.80 18.65
CA ASN A 141 15.67 12.73 19.58
C ASN A 141 15.65 11.32 18.96
N LEU A 142 15.79 11.22 17.63
CA LEU A 142 15.81 9.93 16.94
C LEU A 142 16.95 9.04 17.45
N GLU A 143 18.14 9.59 17.66
CA GLU A 143 19.27 8.83 18.21
C GLU A 143 18.99 8.30 19.62
N ASP A 144 18.32 9.10 20.46
CA ASP A 144 17.95 8.71 21.82
C ASP A 144 16.87 7.64 21.83
N LEU A 145 15.90 7.73 20.91
CA LEU A 145 14.89 6.69 20.68
C LEU A 145 15.57 5.37 20.29
N MET A 146 16.44 5.39 19.28
CA MET A 146 17.15 4.20 18.80
C MET A 146 18.00 3.57 19.90
N ARG A 147 18.74 4.38 20.67
CA ARG A 147 19.50 3.90 21.84
C ARG A 147 18.59 3.28 22.91
N THR A 148 17.40 3.83 23.11
CA THR A 148 16.44 3.30 24.09
C THR A 148 15.84 1.98 23.62
N LEU A 149 15.48 1.88 22.34
CA LEU A 149 15.02 0.64 21.71
C LEU A 149 16.10 -0.46 21.74
N ALA A 150 17.35 -0.13 21.42
CA ALA A 150 18.50 -1.04 21.50
C ALA A 150 18.67 -1.63 22.91
N LYS A 151 18.55 -0.79 23.94
CA LYS A 151 18.67 -1.22 25.35
C LYS A 151 17.50 -2.07 25.82
N GLN A 152 16.27 -1.72 25.42
CA GLN A 152 15.06 -2.38 25.91
C GLN A 152 14.64 -3.60 25.09
N VAL A 153 15.14 -3.72 23.85
CA VAL A 153 14.88 -4.84 22.95
C VAL A 153 16.22 -5.43 22.46
N PRO A 154 17.00 -6.12 23.34
CA PRO A 154 18.37 -6.55 23.02
C PRO A 154 18.45 -7.54 21.85
N GLU A 155 17.38 -8.30 21.60
CA GLU A 155 17.29 -9.23 20.46
C GLU A 155 17.36 -8.52 19.09
N HIS A 156 17.17 -7.20 19.08
CA HIS A 156 17.23 -6.35 17.89
C HIS A 156 18.30 -5.25 18.01
N GLU A 157 19.19 -5.32 19.01
CA GLU A 157 20.23 -4.31 19.27
C GLU A 157 21.07 -4.01 18.02
N GLU A 158 21.51 -5.03 17.27
CA GLU A 158 22.34 -4.86 16.06
C GLU A 158 21.65 -4.08 14.93
N ARG A 159 20.34 -3.84 15.03
CA ARG A 159 19.52 -3.17 14.01
C ARG A 159 19.12 -1.74 14.38
N PHE A 160 19.37 -1.34 15.63
CA PHE A 160 19.10 0.00 16.11
C PHE A 160 20.40 0.81 16.20
#